data_AF-A0A6B0VAZ1-F1
#
_entry.id   AF-A0A6B0VAZ1-F1
#
_cell.length_a   1.000
_cell.length_b   1.000
_cell.length_c   1.000
_cell.angle_alpha   90.00
_cell.angle_beta   90.00
_cell.angle_gamma   90.00
#
_symmetry.space_group_name_H-M   'P 1'
#
loop_
_entity.id
_entity.type
_entity.pdbx_description
1 polymer ?
#
loop_
_entity_poly.entity_id
_entity_poly.type
_entity_poly.pdbx_seq_one_letter_code
_entity_poly.pdbx_strand_id
1 'polypeptide(L)'
;MYLTALIIVSIAPAHADVVYPVLIESRSDSSQGAVRVTEDYIVNLEESSVLGENLFFTDTRNGEVTHELMDTTSLRNSVYENSEHAASFTITKTPTGIEMEGYLNFTHGIKPLRINDRSGRIPHKIFRLPKLEGEIDLDLPVDKHLNESPEPRADEELPDVWRPKMYIMIDSSINEYLRGIKRLQVLYIVRLMNIVNAIYKKVKKPKINLQLVGIYRFQTKEDEPFIVEEGGFIEGHETLDAFGKFTKNTSFAKPADFYMLLVGRRLGRRRNGTIFPSILGSAISTAVCMSGKNVAIAVEVPLLYATFATIAHEIGHLLGSTHDGMAPIFDGHPGAETCNSSAGYIMGSRKGPPFRFSNCSEQEMQFTLRLRWKDCRKTESDYNFFNVTKEVAGSNITPEMYCQRINPALYVSAKRDICFINCTNKENKVKRYPAPFGYPCGNGKRCWYGNCEDITNETESDSCVG
;
A
#
# COMPACT_ATOMS: atom_id res chain seq x y z
N MET A 1 17.15 17.76 34.21
CA MET A 1 17.13 16.28 34.29
C MET A 1 15.70 15.84 34.02
N TYR A 2 15.34 15.67 32.74
CA TYR A 2 13.97 15.33 32.34
C TYR A 2 13.83 13.80 32.34
N LEU A 3 13.05 13.27 33.27
CA LEU A 3 12.61 11.88 33.27
C LEU A 3 11.67 11.68 32.08
N THR A 4 12.14 11.01 31.04
CA THR A 4 11.27 10.42 30.03
C THR A 4 10.62 9.17 30.62
N ALA A 5 9.38 9.31 31.08
CA ALA A 5 8.56 8.17 31.47
C ALA A 5 8.22 7.35 30.22
N LEU A 6 8.92 6.24 30.01
CA LEU A 6 8.48 5.19 29.09
C LEU A 6 7.24 4.53 29.73
N ILE A 7 6.05 4.91 29.28
CA ILE A 7 4.84 4.15 29.58
C ILE A 7 4.90 2.88 28.73
N ILE A 8 5.53 1.84 29.26
CA ILE A 8 5.36 0.48 28.76
C ILE A 8 4.00 0.03 29.28
N VAL A 9 2.95 0.15 28.46
CA VAL A 9 1.66 -0.52 28.75
C VAL A 9 1.91 -2.02 28.59
N SER A 10 2.34 -2.65 29.69
CA SER A 10 2.38 -4.09 29.81
C SER A 10 0.95 -4.54 30.04
N ILE A 11 0.32 -5.12 29.01
CA ILE A 11 -0.96 -5.82 29.19
C ILE A 11 -0.65 -7.08 30.01
N ALA A 12 -0.73 -6.96 31.33
CA ALA A 12 -0.60 -8.10 32.24
C ALA A 12 -1.80 -9.04 32.03
N PRO A 13 -1.58 -10.36 31.88
CA PRO A 13 -2.63 -11.29 31.49
C PRO A 13 -3.44 -11.68 32.72
N ALA A 14 -4.63 -11.10 32.85
CA ALA A 14 -5.63 -11.58 33.80
C ALA A 14 -6.97 -11.78 33.07
N HIS A 15 -7.19 -13.01 32.60
CA HIS A 15 -8.50 -13.65 32.40
C HIS A 15 -9.52 -13.08 31.38
N ALA A 16 -9.16 -12.18 30.46
CA ALA A 16 -10.09 -11.76 29.40
C ALA A 16 -9.41 -11.47 28.06
N ASP A 17 -9.13 -12.51 27.25
CA ASP A 17 -8.86 -12.35 25.82
C ASP A 17 -10.08 -11.76 25.07
N VAL A 18 -11.24 -11.69 25.73
CA VAL A 18 -12.49 -11.16 25.21
C VAL A 18 -12.74 -9.76 25.77
N VAL A 19 -12.87 -8.79 24.87
CA VAL A 19 -13.16 -7.38 25.17
C VAL A 19 -14.43 -6.93 24.47
N TYR A 20 -14.95 -5.77 24.87
CA TYR A 20 -16.16 -5.18 24.30
C TYR A 20 -15.88 -3.72 23.92
N PRO A 21 -15.25 -3.49 22.75
CA PRO A 21 -14.87 -2.16 22.31
C PRO A 21 -16.08 -1.23 22.21
N VAL A 22 -15.91 0.00 22.68
CA VAL A 22 -16.96 1.03 22.62
C VAL A 22 -16.41 2.25 21.89
N LEU A 23 -17.16 2.70 20.87
CA LEU A 23 -16.86 3.95 20.18
C LEU A 23 -17.23 5.13 21.08
N ILE A 24 -16.27 6.01 21.31
CA ILE A 24 -16.41 7.28 22.00
C ILE A 24 -16.47 8.36 20.91
N GLU A 25 -17.67 8.84 20.63
CA GLU A 25 -17.88 9.93 19.68
C GLU A 25 -17.67 11.27 20.37
N SER A 26 -16.97 12.19 19.71
CA SER A 26 -16.83 13.55 20.20
C SER A 26 -18.11 14.35 19.97
N ARG A 27 -18.36 15.34 20.85
CA ARG A 27 -19.46 16.29 20.73
C ARG A 27 -19.16 17.48 19.80
N SER A 28 -17.94 17.55 19.27
CA SER A 28 -17.51 18.56 18.29
C SER A 28 -17.20 17.91 16.95
N ASP A 29 -17.72 18.48 15.86
CA ASP A 29 -17.61 17.95 14.49
C ASP A 29 -16.16 17.74 13.98
N SER A 30 -15.15 18.31 14.65
CA SER A 30 -13.77 18.38 14.17
C SER A 30 -12.77 17.40 14.82
N SER A 31 -13.17 16.59 15.81
CA SER A 31 -12.27 15.59 16.40
C SER A 31 -12.73 14.18 16.05
N GLN A 32 -11.90 13.46 15.28
CA GLN A 32 -12.05 12.03 15.07
C GLN A 32 -12.14 11.35 16.45
N GLY A 33 -13.14 10.48 16.64
CA GLY A 33 -13.48 9.92 17.95
C GLY A 33 -12.38 9.04 18.55
N ALA A 34 -12.69 8.30 19.60
CA ALA A 34 -11.79 7.30 20.16
C ALA A 34 -12.50 5.96 20.28
N VAL A 35 -11.76 4.86 20.37
CA VAL A 35 -12.31 3.56 20.76
C VAL A 35 -11.68 3.14 22.08
N ARG A 36 -12.54 2.89 23.07
CA ARG A 36 -12.12 2.24 24.31
C ARG A 36 -12.22 0.74 24.12
N VAL A 37 -11.06 0.07 24.08
CA VAL A 37 -10.96 -1.40 23.94
C VAL A 37 -11.08 -2.05 25.31
N THR A 38 -10.40 -1.50 26.32
CA THR A 38 -10.52 -1.84 27.75
C THR A 38 -10.54 -0.55 28.57
N GLU A 39 -10.82 -0.62 29.87
CA GLU A 39 -10.80 0.58 30.73
C GLU A 39 -9.44 1.32 30.72
N ASP A 40 -8.35 0.58 30.55
CA ASP A 40 -6.98 1.12 30.53
C ASP A 40 -6.41 1.30 29.10
N TYR A 41 -7.18 0.98 28.05
CA TYR A 41 -6.71 1.05 26.66
C TYR A 41 -7.72 1.76 25.76
N ILE A 42 -7.46 3.05 25.54
CA ILE A 42 -8.22 3.93 24.66
C ILE A 42 -7.32 4.29 23.47
N VAL A 43 -7.84 4.12 22.26
CA VAL A 43 -7.14 4.45 21.02
C VAL A 43 -7.86 5.60 20.33
N ASN A 44 -7.16 6.72 20.16
CA ASN A 44 -7.67 7.83 19.35
C ASN A 44 -7.71 7.42 17.88
N LEU A 45 -8.81 7.74 17.20
CA LEU A 45 -9.00 7.42 15.80
C LEU A 45 -8.34 8.49 14.95
N GLU A 46 -7.43 8.10 14.08
CA GLU A 46 -6.84 8.95 13.05
C GLU A 46 -7.29 8.46 11.68
N GLU A 47 -7.50 9.35 10.72
CA GLU A 47 -7.65 8.96 9.32
C GLU A 47 -6.38 8.28 8.81
N SER A 48 -6.54 7.23 8.02
CA SER A 48 -5.42 6.48 7.46
C SER A 48 -4.56 7.38 6.55
N SER A 49 -3.38 7.72 7.04
CA SER A 49 -2.42 8.61 6.36
C SER A 49 -1.79 7.99 5.12
N VAL A 50 -1.87 6.65 4.98
CA VAL A 50 -1.41 5.94 3.78
C VAL A 50 -2.34 6.16 2.59
N LEU A 51 -3.59 6.54 2.83
CA LEU A 51 -4.52 6.88 1.76
C LEU A 51 -4.19 8.29 1.25
N GLY A 52 -3.58 8.35 0.06
CA GLY A 52 -3.44 9.61 -0.68
C GLY A 52 -4.79 10.14 -1.16
N GLU A 53 -4.76 11.23 -1.93
CA GLU A 53 -5.97 11.85 -2.48
C GLU A 53 -6.82 10.88 -3.32
N ASN A 54 -6.14 10.07 -4.14
CA ASN A 54 -6.75 9.17 -5.10
C ASN A 54 -6.15 7.77 -4.96
N LEU A 55 -7.02 6.75 -4.90
CA LEU A 55 -6.65 5.35 -4.88
C LEU A 55 -7.22 4.65 -6.12
N PHE A 56 -6.36 4.01 -6.91
CA PHE A 56 -6.78 3.23 -8.06
C PHE A 56 -6.82 1.74 -7.75
N PHE A 57 -7.86 1.05 -8.22
CA PHE A 57 -7.90 -0.40 -8.27
C PHE A 57 -7.72 -0.85 -9.71
N THR A 58 -6.66 -1.61 -9.97
CA THR A 58 -6.39 -2.19 -11.28
C THR A 58 -6.65 -3.69 -11.23
N ASP A 59 -7.38 -4.20 -12.21
CA ASP A 59 -7.67 -5.61 -12.36
C ASP A 59 -7.15 -6.11 -13.70
N THR A 60 -6.43 -7.23 -13.69
CA THR A 60 -6.02 -7.95 -14.89
C THR A 60 -6.65 -9.32 -14.94
N ARG A 61 -7.28 -9.63 -16.08
CA ARG A 61 -7.84 -10.94 -16.36
C ARG A 61 -7.70 -11.29 -17.84
N ASN A 62 -7.09 -12.42 -18.14
CA ASN A 62 -6.79 -12.88 -19.50
C ASN A 62 -6.05 -11.82 -20.32
N GLY A 63 -5.15 -11.07 -19.68
CA GLY A 63 -4.42 -9.96 -20.32
C GLY A 63 -5.22 -8.67 -20.55
N GLU A 64 -6.52 -8.63 -20.25
CA GLU A 64 -7.30 -7.40 -20.24
C GLU A 64 -7.07 -6.65 -18.92
N VAL A 65 -6.64 -5.39 -19.01
CA VAL A 65 -6.35 -4.53 -17.86
C VAL A 65 -7.44 -3.47 -17.72
N THR A 66 -8.00 -3.33 -16.52
CA THR A 66 -8.99 -2.30 -16.19
C THR A 66 -8.54 -1.48 -15.01
N HIS A 67 -8.62 -0.16 -15.12
CA HIS A 67 -8.30 0.79 -14.05
C HIS A 67 -9.58 1.45 -13.54
N GLU A 68 -9.77 1.44 -12.23
CA GLU A 68 -10.91 2.06 -11.55
C GLU A 68 -10.41 3.05 -10.51
N LEU A 69 -10.86 4.30 -10.58
CA LEU A 69 -10.70 5.22 -9.46
C LEU A 69 -11.68 4.83 -8.37
N MET A 70 -11.18 4.56 -7.16
CA MET A 70 -12.02 4.17 -6.03
C MET A 70 -12.59 5.39 -5.32
N ASP A 71 -13.87 5.31 -4.93
CA ASP A 71 -14.43 6.19 -3.91
C ASP A 71 -13.85 5.82 -2.53
N THR A 72 -12.94 6.66 -2.04
CA THR A 72 -12.25 6.46 -0.76
C THR A 72 -13.05 6.99 0.42
N THR A 73 -14.19 7.67 0.22
CA THR A 73 -15.02 8.24 1.31
C THR A 73 -15.42 7.16 2.30
N SER A 74 -15.86 6.01 1.80
CA SER A 74 -16.22 4.86 2.66
C SER A 74 -15.03 4.25 3.39
N LEU A 75 -13.83 4.31 2.80
CA LEU A 75 -12.60 3.80 3.41
C LEU A 75 -12.11 4.73 4.53
N ARG A 76 -12.08 6.05 4.28
CA ARG A 76 -11.71 7.07 5.26
C ARG A 76 -12.63 7.07 6.49
N ASN A 77 -13.91 6.74 6.28
CA ASN A 77 -14.90 6.63 7.35
C ASN A 77 -14.99 5.25 8.01
N SER A 78 -14.18 4.28 7.60
CA SER A 78 -14.22 2.92 8.18
C SER A 78 -12.87 2.35 8.57
N VAL A 79 -11.75 2.81 8.01
CA VAL A 79 -10.40 2.38 8.33
C VAL A 79 -9.68 3.49 9.06
N TYR A 80 -9.35 3.22 10.32
CA TYR A 80 -8.66 4.17 11.19
C TYR A 80 -7.23 3.71 11.44
N GLU A 81 -6.34 4.67 11.68
CA GLU A 81 -5.00 4.44 12.19
C GLU A 81 -4.84 5.07 13.58
N ASN A 82 -3.74 4.73 14.25
CA ASN A 82 -3.23 5.50 15.37
C ASN A 82 -1.72 5.42 15.33
N SER A 83 -1.09 6.57 15.09
CA SER A 83 0.36 6.65 14.88
C SER A 83 1.16 6.33 16.16
N GLU A 84 0.63 6.68 17.34
CA GLU A 84 1.29 6.46 18.63
C GLU A 84 1.42 4.96 18.97
N HIS A 85 0.35 4.21 18.81
CA HIS A 85 0.31 2.78 19.11
C HIS A 85 0.69 1.89 17.93
N ALA A 86 0.90 2.46 16.74
CA ALA A 86 1.01 1.72 15.48
C ALA A 86 -0.18 0.77 15.30
N ALA A 87 -1.40 1.31 15.48
CA ALA A 87 -2.65 0.59 15.35
C ALA A 87 -3.34 0.90 14.02
N SER A 88 -4.09 -0.05 13.49
CA SER A 88 -5.08 0.22 12.45
C SER A 88 -6.14 -0.85 12.42
N PHE A 89 -7.37 -0.42 12.22
CA PHE A 89 -8.52 -1.31 12.27
C PHE A 89 -9.67 -0.75 11.45
N THR A 90 -10.48 -1.67 10.93
CA THR A 90 -11.77 -1.33 10.34
C THR A 90 -12.83 -1.36 11.44
N ILE A 91 -13.64 -0.30 11.51
CA ILE A 91 -14.82 -0.24 12.39
C ILE A 91 -16.09 -0.27 11.54
N THR A 92 -17.01 -1.15 11.90
CA THR A 92 -18.37 -1.17 11.35
C THR A 92 -19.36 -0.98 12.49
N LYS A 93 -20.21 0.04 12.41
CA LYS A 93 -21.29 0.26 13.37
C LYS A 93 -22.44 -0.70 13.07
N THR A 94 -22.99 -1.33 14.11
CA THR A 94 -24.14 -2.22 14.03
C THR A 94 -25.22 -1.77 15.04
N PRO A 95 -26.47 -2.25 14.93
CA PRO A 95 -27.50 -1.94 15.92
C PRO A 95 -27.16 -2.39 17.35
N THR A 96 -26.28 -3.38 17.50
CA THR A 96 -25.89 -3.98 18.78
C THR A 96 -24.48 -3.57 19.24
N GLY A 97 -23.81 -2.66 18.55
CA GLY A 97 -22.48 -2.17 18.95
C GLY A 97 -21.57 -1.90 17.76
N ILE A 98 -20.29 -2.23 17.90
CA ILE A 98 -19.30 -2.06 16.82
C ILE A 98 -18.60 -3.39 16.53
N GLU A 99 -18.38 -3.69 15.26
CA GLU A 99 -17.40 -4.68 14.83
C GLU A 99 -16.08 -3.98 14.56
N MET A 100 -14.98 -4.52 15.06
CA MET A 100 -13.65 -3.93 14.96
C MET A 100 -12.66 -5.01 14.59
N GLU A 101 -11.95 -4.84 13.49
CA GLU A 101 -11.00 -5.84 12.98
C GLU A 101 -9.71 -5.19 12.50
N GLY A 102 -8.56 -5.65 13.01
CA GLY A 102 -7.24 -5.16 12.63
C GLY A 102 -6.22 -5.44 13.71
N TYR A 103 -5.35 -4.47 13.98
CA TYR A 103 -4.31 -4.56 14.99
C TYR A 103 -4.29 -3.34 15.90
N LEU A 104 -3.96 -3.61 17.18
CA LEU A 104 -3.88 -2.63 18.25
C LEU A 104 -2.48 -2.05 18.39
N ASN A 105 -1.46 -2.81 17.97
CA ASN A 105 -0.05 -2.42 17.90
C ASN A 105 0.72 -3.48 17.10
N PHE A 106 2.05 -3.37 17.03
CA PHE A 106 2.94 -4.33 16.35
C PHE A 106 2.90 -5.78 16.87
N THR A 107 2.24 -6.05 17.98
CA THR A 107 2.25 -7.36 18.65
C THR A 107 0.87 -7.97 18.84
N HIS A 108 -0.20 -7.17 18.82
CA HIS A 108 -1.55 -7.63 19.13
C HIS A 108 -2.56 -7.22 18.05
N GLY A 109 -3.35 -8.20 17.62
CA GLY A 109 -4.52 -8.09 16.76
C GLY A 109 -5.82 -8.02 17.55
N ILE A 110 -6.90 -7.55 16.90
CA ILE A 110 -8.26 -7.61 17.40
C ILE A 110 -9.22 -8.07 16.30
N LYS A 111 -10.17 -8.94 16.64
CA LYS A 111 -11.23 -9.39 15.72
C LYS A 111 -12.56 -9.63 16.44
N PRO A 112 -13.71 -9.44 15.79
CA PRO A 112 -15.00 -9.76 16.40
C PRO A 112 -15.16 -11.27 16.59
N LEU A 113 -15.81 -11.66 17.68
CA LEU A 113 -16.27 -13.01 17.94
C LEU A 113 -17.74 -13.11 17.52
N ARG A 114 -18.02 -13.96 16.53
CA ARG A 114 -19.40 -14.22 16.04
C ARG A 114 -20.14 -15.19 16.95
N ILE A 115 -20.33 -14.81 18.20
CA ILE A 115 -21.01 -15.60 19.23
C ILE A 115 -22.23 -14.80 19.69
N ASN A 116 -23.36 -15.50 19.88
CA ASN A 116 -24.55 -14.88 20.46
C ASN A 116 -24.32 -14.61 21.94
N ASP A 117 -23.91 -13.38 22.27
CA ASP A 117 -23.81 -12.91 23.64
C ASP A 117 -25.12 -12.26 24.10
N ARG A 118 -25.48 -12.51 25.36
CA ARG A 118 -26.68 -11.93 26.02
C ARG A 118 -26.48 -10.48 26.44
N SER A 119 -25.25 -9.95 26.36
CA SER A 119 -24.90 -8.57 26.75
C SER A 119 -25.45 -7.49 25.81
N GLY A 120 -25.94 -7.86 24.62
CA GLY A 120 -26.35 -6.91 23.60
C GLY A 120 -25.19 -6.10 23.02
N ARG A 121 -23.94 -6.53 23.25
CA ARG A 121 -22.71 -5.99 22.67
C ARG A 121 -22.00 -7.08 21.87
N ILE A 122 -21.15 -6.66 20.94
CA ILE A 122 -20.31 -7.58 20.15
C ILE A 122 -19.01 -7.84 20.92
N PRO A 123 -18.72 -9.10 21.31
CA PRO A 123 -17.44 -9.45 21.93
C PRO A 123 -16.32 -9.52 20.88
N HIS A 124 -15.09 -9.18 21.27
CA HIS A 124 -13.91 -9.23 20.40
C HIS A 124 -12.79 -10.00 21.06
N LYS A 125 -12.04 -10.76 20.27
CA LYS A 125 -10.84 -11.43 20.74
C LYS A 125 -9.61 -10.58 20.45
N ILE A 126 -8.84 -10.27 21.49
CA ILE A 126 -7.46 -9.82 21.35
C ILE A 126 -6.58 -11.06 21.17
N PHE A 127 -5.68 -11.03 20.20
CA PHE A 127 -4.77 -12.13 19.93
C PHE A 127 -3.37 -11.61 19.63
N ARG A 128 -2.34 -12.41 19.91
CA ARG A 128 -0.98 -12.08 19.51
C ARG A 128 -0.83 -12.28 18.01
N LEU A 129 -0.24 -11.31 17.32
CA LEU A 129 0.13 -11.48 15.92
C LEU A 129 1.16 -12.64 15.83
N PRO A 130 0.95 -13.60 14.91
CA PRO A 130 1.87 -14.71 14.75
C PRO A 130 3.22 -14.18 14.26
N LYS A 131 4.29 -14.80 14.72
CA LYS A 131 5.62 -14.63 14.14
C LYS A 131 5.85 -15.80 13.19
N LEU A 132 6.39 -15.51 12.01
CA LEU A 132 6.98 -16.57 11.18
C LEU A 132 8.23 -17.07 11.92
N GLU A 133 8.16 -18.27 12.50
CA GLU A 133 9.28 -18.88 13.21
C GLU A 133 10.33 -19.43 12.23
N GLY A 134 11.61 -19.25 12.55
CA GLY A 134 12.70 -20.05 11.97
C GLY A 134 13.29 -19.61 10.63
N GLU A 135 12.87 -18.48 10.05
CA GLU A 135 13.33 -18.08 8.72
C GLU A 135 14.42 -17.02 8.80
N ILE A 136 15.67 -17.46 8.60
CA ILE A 136 16.79 -16.55 8.38
C ILE A 136 16.58 -15.96 6.97
N ASP A 137 16.17 -14.70 6.92
CA ASP A 137 16.16 -13.90 5.71
C ASP A 137 17.62 -13.65 5.31
N LEU A 138 18.18 -14.60 4.56
CA LEU A 138 19.54 -14.56 4.03
C LEU A 138 19.51 -14.01 2.61
N ASP A 139 18.71 -12.97 2.35
CA ASP A 139 18.89 -12.20 1.11
C ASP A 139 20.22 -11.43 1.19
N LEU A 140 21.31 -12.19 1.15
CA LEU A 140 22.65 -11.68 0.93
C LEU A 140 22.57 -10.99 -0.42
N PRO A 141 22.77 -9.66 -0.45
CA PRO A 141 22.53 -8.89 -1.65
C PRO A 141 23.36 -9.51 -2.76
N VAL A 142 22.70 -9.92 -3.84
CA VAL A 142 23.36 -9.83 -5.14
C VAL A 142 23.28 -8.36 -5.45
N ASP A 143 24.23 -7.59 -4.91
CA ASP A 143 24.44 -6.22 -5.33
C ASP A 143 24.76 -6.29 -6.83
N LYS A 144 23.72 -6.24 -7.64
CA LYS A 144 23.86 -5.73 -9.00
C LYS A 144 24.23 -4.29 -8.78
N HIS A 145 25.53 -4.04 -8.63
CA HIS A 145 26.10 -2.70 -8.65
C HIS A 145 25.38 -1.98 -9.79
N LEU A 146 24.55 -1.01 -9.42
CA LEU A 146 24.07 -0.07 -10.40
C LEU A 146 25.37 0.57 -10.89
N ASN A 147 25.72 0.36 -12.16
CA ASN A 147 26.87 1.00 -12.81
C ASN A 147 26.56 2.50 -12.94
N GLU A 148 26.45 3.14 -11.79
CA GLU A 148 25.99 4.47 -11.57
C GLU A 148 26.96 5.04 -10.53
N SER A 149 27.83 5.93 -10.98
CA SER A 149 28.53 6.90 -10.12
C SER A 149 27.88 8.30 -10.18
N PRO A 150 26.57 8.48 -9.95
CA PRO A 150 26.04 9.80 -9.73
C PRO A 150 26.42 10.25 -8.32
N GLU A 151 27.15 11.37 -8.23
CA GLU A 151 27.24 12.10 -6.97
C GLU A 151 25.88 12.79 -6.71
N PRO A 152 25.33 12.70 -5.49
CA PRO A 152 24.16 13.48 -5.12
C PRO A 152 24.47 14.96 -5.27
N ARG A 153 23.61 15.72 -5.96
CA ARG A 153 23.80 17.16 -6.09
C ARG A 153 23.60 17.82 -4.72
N ALA A 154 24.62 18.53 -4.24
CA ALA A 154 24.59 19.19 -2.94
C ALA A 154 23.52 20.31 -2.84
N ASP A 155 23.07 20.83 -3.98
CA ASP A 155 22.25 22.05 -4.06
C ASP A 155 20.74 21.82 -4.15
N GLU A 156 20.26 20.57 -4.14
CA GLU A 156 18.80 20.30 -4.19
C GLU A 156 18.18 20.31 -2.80
N GLU A 157 17.25 21.25 -2.57
CA GLU A 157 16.47 21.35 -1.35
C GLU A 157 15.52 20.14 -1.24
N LEU A 158 15.81 19.26 -0.28
CA LEU A 158 15.00 18.09 0.01
C LEU A 158 13.75 18.49 0.80
N PRO A 159 12.62 17.78 0.64
CA PRO A 159 11.44 18.02 1.45
C PRO A 159 11.68 17.59 2.91
N ASP A 160 11.11 18.33 3.86
CA ASP A 160 11.07 17.92 5.28
C ASP A 160 10.28 16.63 5.49
N VAL A 161 9.26 16.41 4.65
CA VAL A 161 8.43 15.21 4.64
C VAL A 161 8.45 14.60 3.24
N TRP A 162 9.10 13.45 3.10
CA TRP A 162 9.09 12.66 1.88
C TRP A 162 7.85 11.76 1.86
N ARG A 163 7.10 11.78 0.75
CA ARG A 163 5.87 11.00 0.58
C ARG A 163 5.94 10.00 -0.58
N PRO A 164 6.71 8.90 -0.46
CA PRO A 164 6.82 7.92 -1.52
C PRO A 164 5.46 7.35 -1.94
N LYS A 165 5.10 7.54 -3.22
CA LYS A 165 3.89 6.96 -3.84
C LYS A 165 4.14 5.51 -4.19
N MET A 166 3.26 4.62 -3.76
CA MET A 166 3.41 3.17 -3.97
C MET A 166 2.18 2.55 -4.63
N TYR A 167 2.46 1.57 -5.50
CA TYR A 167 1.46 0.66 -6.05
C TYR A 167 1.68 -0.72 -5.44
N ILE A 168 0.65 -1.29 -4.80
CA ILE A 168 0.72 -2.64 -4.23
C ILE A 168 0.03 -3.61 -5.17
N MET A 169 0.75 -4.61 -5.65
CA MET A 169 0.22 -5.67 -6.50
C MET A 169 0.03 -6.94 -5.68
N ILE A 170 -1.09 -7.63 -5.87
CA ILE A 170 -1.38 -8.90 -5.24
C ILE A 170 -1.45 -10.00 -6.29
N ASP A 171 -0.75 -11.10 -6.00
CA ASP A 171 -0.77 -12.29 -6.83
C ASP A 171 -2.12 -13.02 -6.77
N SER A 172 -2.30 -13.98 -7.67
CA SER A 172 -3.52 -14.76 -7.85
C SER A 172 -3.83 -15.60 -6.60
N SER A 173 -2.80 -16.00 -5.85
CA SER A 173 -2.95 -16.73 -4.59
C SER A 173 -3.54 -15.85 -3.49
N ILE A 174 -3.05 -14.63 -3.31
CA ILE A 174 -3.66 -13.65 -2.38
C ILE A 174 -5.07 -13.29 -2.86
N ASN A 175 -5.26 -13.12 -4.16
CA ASN A 175 -6.58 -12.87 -4.74
C ASN A 175 -7.58 -13.97 -4.34
N GLU A 176 -7.21 -15.24 -4.54
CA GLU A 176 -8.01 -16.42 -4.19
C GLU A 176 -8.27 -16.48 -2.67
N TYR A 177 -7.23 -16.28 -1.85
CA TYR A 177 -7.35 -16.29 -0.40
C TYR A 177 -8.35 -15.24 0.10
N LEU A 178 -8.34 -14.06 -0.51
CA LEU A 178 -9.28 -12.97 -0.25
C LEU A 178 -10.57 -13.07 -1.09
N ARG A 179 -10.85 -14.27 -1.62
CA ARG A 179 -12.09 -14.68 -2.31
C ARG A 179 -12.43 -13.88 -3.56
N GLY A 180 -11.46 -13.20 -4.16
CA GLY A 180 -11.71 -12.28 -5.26
C GLY A 180 -12.55 -11.05 -4.88
N ILE A 181 -12.81 -10.83 -3.59
CA ILE A 181 -13.68 -9.75 -3.13
C ILE A 181 -12.86 -8.47 -3.01
N LYS A 182 -13.05 -7.55 -3.95
CA LYS A 182 -12.35 -6.25 -4.02
C LYS A 182 -12.34 -5.52 -2.68
N ARG A 183 -13.50 -5.41 -2.02
CA ARG A 183 -13.62 -4.72 -0.73
C ARG A 183 -12.71 -5.35 0.35
N LEU A 184 -12.62 -6.68 0.41
CA LEU A 184 -11.76 -7.35 1.39
C LEU A 184 -10.27 -7.09 1.09
N GLN A 185 -9.90 -7.15 -0.19
CA GLN A 185 -8.54 -6.87 -0.65
C GLN A 185 -8.10 -5.46 -0.30
N VAL A 186 -8.94 -4.47 -0.61
CA VAL A 186 -8.63 -3.06 -0.33
C VAL A 186 -8.51 -2.80 1.17
N LEU A 187 -9.49 -3.25 1.97
CA LEU A 187 -9.44 -3.10 3.43
C LEU A 187 -8.22 -3.81 4.04
N TYR A 188 -7.83 -4.97 3.50
CA TYR A 188 -6.65 -5.69 3.95
C TYR A 188 -5.37 -4.92 3.65
N ILE A 189 -5.17 -4.52 2.40
CA ILE A 189 -3.95 -3.83 1.94
C ILE A 189 -3.78 -2.47 2.63
N VAL A 190 -4.86 -1.69 2.79
CA VAL A 190 -4.77 -0.41 3.53
C VAL A 190 -4.30 -0.63 4.97
N ARG A 191 -4.87 -1.62 5.68
CA ARG A 191 -4.46 -1.95 7.05
C ARG A 191 -3.01 -2.46 7.10
N LEU A 192 -2.61 -3.32 6.17
CA LEU A 192 -1.24 -3.82 6.06
C LEU A 192 -0.24 -2.68 5.84
N MET A 193 -0.57 -1.77 4.92
CA MET A 193 0.30 -0.65 4.64
C MET A 193 0.30 0.41 5.75
N ASN A 194 -0.76 0.53 6.55
CA ASN A 194 -0.73 1.37 7.76
C ASN A 194 0.31 0.90 8.79
N ILE A 195 0.47 -0.42 9.02
CA ILE A 195 1.44 -0.93 10.02
C ILE A 195 2.87 -0.81 9.50
N VAL A 196 3.04 -1.01 8.20
CA VAL A 196 4.30 -0.73 7.51
C VAL A 196 4.62 0.76 7.61
N ASN A 197 3.67 1.65 7.30
CA ASN A 197 3.85 3.09 7.36
C ASN A 197 4.15 3.58 8.79
N ALA A 198 3.60 2.93 9.82
CA ALA A 198 3.92 3.23 11.22
C ALA A 198 5.41 2.99 11.57
N ILE A 199 6.11 2.12 10.84
CA ILE A 199 7.57 1.95 10.96
C ILE A 199 8.29 3.13 10.30
N TYR A 200 7.87 3.51 9.09
CA TYR A 200 8.47 4.64 8.35
C TYR A 200 8.25 5.99 9.02
N LYS A 201 7.11 6.21 9.67
CA LYS A 201 6.83 7.42 10.45
C LYS A 201 7.80 7.64 11.62
N LYS A 202 8.58 6.62 12.00
CA LYS A 202 9.64 6.73 13.04
C LYS A 202 10.96 7.26 12.49
N VAL A 203 11.15 7.28 11.17
CA VAL A 203 12.33 7.88 10.52
C VAL A 203 12.32 9.38 10.77
N LYS A 204 13.45 9.93 11.22
CA LYS A 204 13.52 11.31 11.70
C LYS A 204 13.79 12.31 10.60
N LYS A 205 14.65 11.96 9.63
CA LYS A 205 15.08 12.89 8.58
C LYS A 205 15.37 12.18 7.25
N PRO A 206 14.64 12.51 6.17
CA PRO A 206 13.37 13.26 6.20
C PRO A 206 12.31 12.47 6.97
N LYS A 207 11.22 13.12 7.41
CA LYS A 207 10.06 12.35 7.86
C LYS A 207 9.50 11.58 6.65
N ILE A 208 9.16 10.31 6.82
CA ILE A 208 8.62 9.49 5.72
C ILE A 208 7.16 9.17 5.99
N ASN A 209 6.31 9.38 4.99
CA ASN A 209 4.91 8.95 5.00
C ASN A 209 4.55 8.31 3.65
N LEU A 210 4.46 6.97 3.63
CA LEU A 210 4.11 6.23 2.42
C LEU A 210 2.70 6.59 1.93
N GLN A 211 2.50 6.61 0.62
CA GLN A 211 1.23 6.97 -0.02
C GLN A 211 0.78 5.86 -0.96
N LEU A 212 -0.25 5.11 -0.58
CA LEU A 212 -0.87 4.11 -1.43
C LEU A 212 -1.68 4.81 -2.53
N VAL A 213 -1.19 4.75 -3.76
CA VAL A 213 -1.87 5.33 -4.93
C VAL A 213 -2.59 4.30 -5.78
N GLY A 214 -2.27 3.01 -5.62
CA GLY A 214 -3.03 1.97 -6.28
C GLY A 214 -2.81 0.55 -5.76
N ILE A 215 -3.81 -0.29 -6.04
CA ILE A 215 -3.82 -1.73 -5.79
C ILE A 215 -4.00 -2.42 -7.13
N TYR A 216 -3.11 -3.35 -7.47
CA TYR A 216 -3.16 -4.11 -8.72
C TYR A 216 -3.47 -5.58 -8.40
N ARG A 217 -4.46 -6.15 -9.06
CA ARG A 217 -4.89 -7.53 -8.86
C ARG A 217 -4.70 -8.35 -10.13
N PHE A 218 -3.98 -9.46 -9.99
CA PHE A 218 -3.96 -10.54 -10.97
C PHE A 218 -5.04 -11.56 -10.61
N GLN A 219 -5.94 -11.89 -11.55
CA GLN A 219 -7.03 -12.82 -11.25
C GLN A 219 -6.57 -14.27 -11.22
N THR A 220 -5.73 -14.66 -12.18
CA THR A 220 -5.22 -16.03 -12.31
C THR A 220 -3.70 -16.05 -12.49
N LYS A 221 -3.09 -17.25 -12.42
CA LYS A 221 -1.65 -17.41 -12.63
C LYS A 221 -1.21 -17.00 -14.04
N GLU A 222 -2.08 -17.17 -15.03
CA GLU A 222 -1.82 -16.79 -16.42
C GLU A 222 -1.71 -15.27 -16.60
N ASP A 223 -2.27 -14.48 -15.68
CA ASP A 223 -2.16 -13.02 -15.66
C ASP A 223 -0.80 -12.53 -15.12
N GLU A 224 0.06 -13.45 -14.67
CA GLU A 224 1.33 -13.15 -13.98
C GLU A 224 2.55 -13.62 -14.78
N PRO A 225 2.71 -13.21 -16.05
CA PRO A 225 3.71 -13.79 -16.95
C PRO A 225 5.17 -13.53 -16.53
N PHE A 226 5.39 -12.66 -15.54
CA PHE A 226 6.70 -12.34 -14.98
C PHE A 226 7.09 -13.22 -13.78
N ILE A 227 6.18 -14.03 -13.24
CA ILE A 227 6.48 -14.91 -12.10
C ILE A 227 7.19 -16.17 -12.61
N VAL A 228 8.43 -16.36 -12.13
CA VAL A 228 9.22 -17.56 -12.37
C VAL A 228 8.98 -18.53 -11.23
N GLU A 229 8.18 -19.57 -11.45
CA GLU A 229 7.81 -20.56 -10.44
C GLU A 229 8.28 -21.96 -10.85
N GLU A 230 9.06 -22.63 -9.99
CA GLU A 230 9.54 -24.00 -10.21
C GLU A 230 9.54 -24.78 -8.88
N GLY A 231 9.10 -26.04 -8.89
CA GLY A 231 9.12 -26.89 -7.69
C GLY A 231 8.25 -26.37 -6.53
N GLY A 232 7.24 -25.54 -6.81
CA GLY A 232 6.37 -24.93 -5.81
C GLY A 232 6.96 -23.70 -5.10
N PHE A 233 8.04 -23.13 -5.65
CA PHE A 233 8.65 -21.89 -5.18
C PHE A 233 8.73 -20.87 -6.31
N ILE A 234 8.44 -19.61 -5.99
CA ILE A 234 8.76 -18.47 -6.84
C ILE A 234 10.25 -18.16 -6.66
N GLU A 235 11.00 -18.10 -7.76
CA GLU A 235 12.38 -17.62 -7.78
C GLU A 235 12.36 -16.10 -7.62
N GLY A 236 12.84 -15.59 -6.49
CA GLY A 236 12.66 -14.19 -6.11
C GLY A 236 13.42 -13.20 -6.99
N HIS A 237 14.67 -13.49 -7.38
CA HIS A 237 15.52 -12.53 -8.11
C HIS A 237 15.16 -12.47 -9.60
N GLU A 238 14.93 -13.61 -10.24
CA GLU A 238 14.47 -13.74 -11.62
C GLU A 238 13.06 -13.13 -11.77
N THR A 239 12.16 -13.40 -10.82
CA THR A 239 10.81 -12.79 -10.79
C THR A 239 10.90 -11.28 -10.58
N LEU A 240 11.76 -10.79 -9.69
CA LEU A 240 11.93 -9.36 -9.44
C LEU A 240 12.43 -8.62 -10.69
N ASP A 241 13.41 -9.18 -11.40
CA ASP A 241 13.91 -8.62 -12.67
C ASP A 241 12.82 -8.58 -13.75
N ALA A 242 12.05 -9.67 -13.88
CA ALA A 242 10.94 -9.76 -14.84
C ALA A 242 9.80 -8.81 -14.46
N PHE A 243 9.52 -8.66 -13.16
CA PHE A 243 8.53 -7.74 -12.63
C PHE A 243 8.92 -6.28 -12.91
N GLY A 244 10.19 -5.92 -12.76
CA GLY A 244 10.70 -4.61 -13.19
C GLY A 244 10.47 -4.33 -14.68
N LYS A 245 10.70 -5.32 -15.56
CA LYS A 245 10.38 -5.17 -17.00
C LYS A 245 8.89 -5.01 -17.24
N PHE A 246 8.07 -5.77 -16.50
CA PHE A 246 6.61 -5.65 -16.56
C PHE A 246 6.15 -4.26 -16.15
N THR A 247 6.59 -3.72 -15.01
CA THR A 247 6.17 -2.38 -14.55
C THR A 247 6.63 -1.27 -15.49
N LYS A 248 7.78 -1.42 -16.16
CA LYS A 248 8.22 -0.47 -17.19
C LYS A 248 7.32 -0.44 -18.42
N ASN A 249 6.76 -1.59 -18.80
CA ASN A 249 5.97 -1.74 -20.03
C ASN A 249 4.45 -1.70 -19.80
N THR A 250 4.02 -1.72 -18.54
CA THR A 250 2.60 -1.65 -18.15
C THR A 250 2.17 -0.21 -17.97
N SER A 251 1.02 0.13 -18.55
CA SER A 251 0.34 1.38 -18.27
C SER A 251 -0.36 1.31 -16.91
N PHE A 252 -0.06 2.26 -16.02
CA PHE A 252 -0.75 2.43 -14.75
C PHE A 252 -1.65 3.66 -14.79
N ALA A 253 -2.78 3.59 -14.08
CA ALA A 253 -3.69 4.73 -13.92
C ALA A 253 -3.01 5.98 -13.34
N LYS A 254 -2.01 5.75 -12.49
CA LYS A 254 -1.15 6.78 -11.90
C LYS A 254 0.25 6.19 -11.72
N PRO A 255 1.31 6.88 -12.16
CA PRO A 255 2.68 6.49 -11.85
C PRO A 255 2.92 6.46 -10.34
N ALA A 256 3.76 5.52 -9.91
CA ALA A 256 4.22 5.41 -8.53
C ALA A 256 5.75 5.53 -8.47
N ASP A 257 6.28 5.92 -7.31
CA ASP A 257 7.70 5.99 -7.03
C ASP A 257 8.30 4.59 -6.95
N PHE A 258 7.52 3.61 -6.48
CA PHE A 258 7.86 2.20 -6.54
C PHE A 258 6.62 1.30 -6.60
N TYR A 259 6.84 0.06 -7.00
CA TYR A 259 5.84 -0.98 -7.13
C TYR A 259 6.24 -2.19 -6.27
N MET A 260 5.29 -2.74 -5.53
CA MET A 260 5.56 -3.90 -4.68
C MET A 260 4.62 -5.04 -5.01
N LEU A 261 5.18 -6.22 -5.28
CA LEU A 261 4.42 -7.44 -5.46
C LEU A 261 4.34 -8.21 -4.14
N LEU A 262 3.13 -8.40 -3.63
CA LEU A 262 2.84 -9.31 -2.53
C LEU A 262 2.46 -10.67 -3.11
N VAL A 263 3.13 -11.72 -2.67
CA VAL A 263 2.86 -13.09 -3.10
C VAL A 263 2.35 -13.95 -1.94
N GLY A 264 1.27 -14.69 -2.18
CA GLY A 264 0.77 -15.71 -1.25
C GLY A 264 1.53 -17.04 -1.35
N ARG A 265 2.40 -17.15 -2.36
CA ARG A 265 3.24 -18.32 -2.64
C ARG A 265 4.62 -18.19 -1.97
N ARG A 266 5.28 -19.34 -1.80
CA ARG A 266 6.60 -19.42 -1.17
C ARG A 266 7.67 -18.83 -2.08
N LEU A 267 8.51 -17.97 -1.54
CA LEU A 267 9.71 -17.49 -2.22
C LEU A 267 10.92 -18.39 -1.96
N GLY A 268 11.83 -18.37 -2.90
CA GLY A 268 13.15 -18.98 -2.76
C GLY A 268 14.14 -18.36 -3.73
N ARG A 269 15.40 -18.78 -3.58
CA ARG A 269 16.51 -18.33 -4.42
C ARG A 269 17.16 -19.52 -5.11
N ARG A 270 17.43 -19.39 -6.40
CA ARG A 270 18.12 -20.42 -7.18
C ARG A 270 19.58 -20.50 -6.78
N ARG A 271 20.03 -21.71 -6.42
CA ARG A 271 21.44 -22.06 -6.21
C ARG A 271 21.71 -23.40 -6.87
N ASN A 272 22.76 -23.50 -7.67
CA ASN A 272 23.14 -24.73 -8.38
C ASN A 272 21.98 -25.40 -9.16
N GLY A 273 21.11 -24.59 -9.77
CA GLY A 273 19.97 -25.06 -10.55
C GLY A 273 18.69 -25.36 -9.76
N THR A 274 18.71 -25.37 -8.43
CA THR A 274 17.53 -25.65 -7.59
C THR A 274 17.12 -24.41 -6.78
N ILE A 275 15.82 -24.20 -6.58
CA ILE A 275 15.30 -23.10 -5.76
C ILE A 275 15.26 -23.51 -4.29
N PHE A 276 15.91 -22.74 -3.42
CA PHE A 276 15.96 -22.96 -1.98
C PHE A 276 15.12 -21.90 -1.22
N PRO A 277 14.29 -22.29 -0.24
CA PRO A 277 13.48 -21.37 0.58
C PRO A 277 14.36 -20.60 1.56
N SER A 278 15.02 -19.55 1.07
CA SER A 278 16.06 -18.81 1.81
C SER A 278 15.80 -17.31 1.90
N ILE A 279 14.70 -16.83 1.32
CA ILE A 279 14.30 -15.42 1.27
C ILE A 279 12.80 -15.31 1.53
N LEU A 280 12.38 -14.20 2.12
CA LEU A 280 10.96 -13.85 2.31
C LEU A 280 10.54 -12.61 1.54
N GLY A 281 11.51 -11.93 0.95
CA GLY A 281 11.31 -10.85 0.01
C GLY A 281 12.59 -10.64 -0.79
N SER A 282 12.52 -9.70 -1.72
CA SER A 282 13.69 -9.16 -2.38
C SER A 282 13.36 -7.81 -3.01
N ALA A 283 14.34 -6.93 -3.07
CA ALA A 283 14.19 -5.60 -3.62
C ALA A 283 15.48 -5.14 -4.30
N ILE A 284 15.36 -4.22 -5.26
CA ILE A 284 16.53 -3.57 -5.85
C ILE A 284 16.90 -2.37 -4.98
N SER A 285 18.02 -2.48 -4.28
CA SER A 285 18.53 -1.42 -3.39
C SER A 285 18.68 -0.08 -4.13
N THR A 286 18.30 1.02 -3.47
CA THR A 286 18.40 2.41 -3.98
C THR A 286 17.61 2.72 -5.26
N ALA A 287 16.71 1.82 -5.67
CA ALA A 287 16.04 1.91 -6.96
C ALA A 287 14.72 2.68 -6.97
N VAL A 288 14.32 3.33 -5.87
CA VAL A 288 13.15 4.20 -5.85
C VAL A 288 13.19 5.22 -6.99
N CYS A 289 12.05 5.42 -7.66
CA CYS A 289 11.88 6.30 -8.83
C CYS A 289 12.70 5.93 -10.09
N MET A 290 13.39 4.78 -10.09
CA MET A 290 14.08 4.26 -11.27
C MET A 290 13.13 3.36 -12.09
N SER A 291 12.57 3.88 -13.17
CA SER A 291 11.63 3.16 -14.03
C SER A 291 12.15 1.76 -14.44
N GLY A 292 11.39 0.73 -14.05
CA GLY A 292 11.69 -0.67 -14.35
C GLY A 292 12.70 -1.34 -13.41
N LYS A 293 13.17 -0.62 -12.40
CA LYS A 293 13.97 -1.16 -11.29
C LYS A 293 13.36 -0.86 -9.92
N ASN A 294 12.43 0.10 -9.85
CA ASN A 294 11.72 0.51 -8.65
C ASN A 294 10.69 -0.52 -8.18
N VAL A 295 11.13 -1.78 -8.01
CA VAL A 295 10.30 -2.93 -7.67
C VAL A 295 10.82 -3.67 -6.44
N ALA A 296 9.87 -4.21 -5.68
CA ALA A 296 10.12 -5.16 -4.59
C ALA A 296 9.11 -6.30 -4.63
N ILE A 297 9.47 -7.44 -4.05
CA ILE A 297 8.60 -8.61 -3.85
C ILE A 297 8.67 -9.05 -2.40
N ALA A 298 7.55 -9.43 -1.78
CA ALA A 298 7.55 -10.04 -0.45
C ALA A 298 6.44 -11.09 -0.33
N VAL A 299 6.71 -12.13 0.47
CA VAL A 299 5.68 -13.07 0.93
C VAL A 299 4.68 -12.31 1.80
N GLU A 300 3.41 -12.63 1.61
CA GLU A 300 2.32 -12.14 2.44
C GLU A 300 1.38 -13.30 2.79
N VAL A 301 0.98 -13.37 4.06
CA VAL A 301 -0.04 -14.34 4.52
C VAL A 301 -1.27 -13.56 4.96
N PRO A 302 -2.29 -13.43 4.08
CA PRO A 302 -3.39 -12.54 4.37
C PRO A 302 -4.12 -12.89 5.67
N LEU A 303 -4.69 -11.87 6.32
CA LEU A 303 -5.35 -11.90 7.64
C LEU A 303 -4.43 -12.11 8.85
N LEU A 304 -3.17 -12.49 8.66
CA LEU A 304 -2.22 -12.65 9.77
C LEU A 304 -1.36 -11.41 10.02
N TYR A 305 -1.18 -10.56 9.01
CA TYR A 305 -0.27 -9.40 9.05
C TYR A 305 1.17 -9.76 9.48
N ALA A 306 1.56 -11.05 9.46
CA ALA A 306 2.79 -11.54 10.08
C ALA A 306 4.06 -11.00 9.41
N THR A 307 3.92 -10.55 8.17
CA THR A 307 4.97 -10.19 7.22
C THR A 307 5.19 -8.67 7.12
N PHE A 308 4.52 -7.84 7.95
CA PHE A 308 4.67 -6.38 7.88
C PHE A 308 6.14 -5.93 8.03
N ALA A 309 6.93 -6.62 8.86
CA ALA A 309 8.33 -6.28 9.09
C ALA A 309 9.21 -6.68 7.89
N THR A 310 8.88 -7.77 7.20
CA THR A 310 9.51 -8.16 5.93
C THR A 310 9.17 -7.12 4.86
N ILE A 311 7.91 -6.72 4.74
CA ILE A 311 7.49 -5.71 3.77
C ILE A 311 8.22 -4.37 3.99
N ALA A 312 8.33 -3.93 5.25
CA ALA A 312 9.11 -2.75 5.60
C ALA A 312 10.63 -2.93 5.34
N HIS A 313 11.15 -4.15 5.42
CA HIS A 313 12.54 -4.42 5.07
C HIS A 313 12.79 -4.23 3.57
N GLU A 314 11.95 -4.82 2.73
CA GLU A 314 12.08 -4.71 1.26
C GLU A 314 11.87 -3.28 0.74
N ILE A 315 10.89 -2.57 1.29
CA ILE A 315 10.72 -1.14 0.98
C ILE A 315 11.95 -0.36 1.50
N GLY A 316 12.56 -0.76 2.61
CA GLY A 316 13.79 -0.17 3.14
C GLY A 316 14.95 -0.23 2.14
N HIS A 317 15.14 -1.39 1.49
CA HIS A 317 16.08 -1.54 0.39
C HIS A 317 15.77 -0.60 -0.78
N LEU A 318 14.51 -0.54 -1.24
CA LEU A 318 14.10 0.38 -2.31
C LEU A 318 14.42 1.84 -1.99
N LEU A 319 14.14 2.26 -0.75
CA LEU A 319 14.42 3.62 -0.29
C LEU A 319 15.90 3.88 0.02
N GLY A 320 16.74 2.85 0.02
CA GLY A 320 18.19 2.99 -0.05
C GLY A 320 19.02 2.25 0.98
N SER A 321 18.39 1.63 1.97
CA SER A 321 19.11 1.01 3.08
C SER A 321 19.74 -0.32 2.68
N THR A 322 20.97 -0.55 3.11
CA THR A 322 21.58 -1.90 3.09
C THR A 322 21.22 -2.63 4.38
N HIS A 323 21.63 -3.90 4.51
CA HIS A 323 21.57 -4.56 5.81
C HIS A 323 22.53 -3.88 6.79
N ASP A 324 22.11 -3.75 8.05
CA ASP A 324 22.99 -3.24 9.10
C ASP A 324 24.26 -4.11 9.18
N GLY A 325 25.42 -3.47 9.14
CA GLY A 325 26.74 -4.11 9.13
C GLY A 325 27.33 -4.33 7.73
N MET A 326 26.64 -3.92 6.66
CA MET A 326 27.14 -4.04 5.28
C MET A 326 27.94 -2.82 4.82
N ALA A 327 28.92 -3.07 3.95
CA ALA A 327 29.70 -2.04 3.26
C ALA A 327 28.85 -1.24 2.26
N PRO A 328 29.32 -0.04 1.85
CA PRO A 328 28.74 0.69 0.73
C PRO A 328 28.57 -0.16 -0.54
N ILE A 329 27.45 0.03 -1.23
CA ILE A 329 27.14 -0.70 -2.47
C ILE A 329 27.76 -0.08 -3.73
N PHE A 330 28.22 1.17 -3.66
CA PHE A 330 28.97 1.87 -4.71
C PHE A 330 29.70 3.09 -4.11
N ASP A 331 30.62 3.68 -4.88
CA ASP A 331 31.41 4.83 -4.43
C ASP A 331 30.53 6.00 -3.99
N GLY A 332 30.76 6.51 -2.77
CA GLY A 332 30.01 7.62 -2.19
C GLY A 332 28.72 7.21 -1.46
N HIS A 333 28.26 5.96 -1.59
CA HIS A 333 27.17 5.44 -0.75
C HIS A 333 27.64 5.32 0.72
N PRO A 334 26.82 5.67 1.73
CA PRO A 334 27.28 5.67 3.13
C PRO A 334 27.57 4.29 3.71
N GLY A 335 26.91 3.24 3.23
CA GLY A 335 26.90 1.91 3.85
C GLY A 335 26.31 1.90 5.26
N ALA A 336 26.35 0.73 5.90
CA ALA A 336 25.83 0.49 7.23
C ALA A 336 26.78 -0.27 8.17
N GLU A 337 28.08 -0.33 7.86
CA GLU A 337 29.10 -1.09 8.61
C GLU A 337 29.14 -0.77 10.11
N THR A 338 28.85 0.49 10.47
CA THR A 338 28.87 0.95 11.86
C THR A 338 27.64 0.54 12.67
N CYS A 339 26.57 0.06 12.01
CA CYS A 339 25.35 -0.39 12.66
C CYS A 339 25.40 -1.90 12.91
N ASN A 340 25.18 -2.31 14.17
CA ASN A 340 25.21 -3.72 14.56
C ASN A 340 24.00 -4.47 13.98
N SER A 341 24.28 -5.46 13.12
CA SER A 341 23.29 -6.33 12.47
C SER A 341 22.37 -7.10 13.44
N SER A 342 22.76 -7.26 14.70
CA SER A 342 22.00 -7.99 15.72
C SER A 342 21.21 -7.08 16.66
N ALA A 343 21.19 -5.77 16.43
CA ALA A 343 20.60 -4.79 17.35
C ALA A 343 19.07 -4.69 17.31
N GLY A 344 18.37 -5.53 16.55
CA GLY A 344 16.89 -5.57 16.55
C GLY A 344 16.21 -4.67 15.51
N TYR A 345 16.98 -3.97 14.67
CA TYR A 345 16.47 -3.03 13.66
C TYR A 345 15.85 -3.75 12.45
N ILE A 346 15.06 -3.01 11.67
CA ILE A 346 14.38 -3.53 10.47
C ILE A 346 15.37 -4.08 9.44
N MET A 347 16.55 -3.47 9.29
CA MET A 347 17.60 -3.92 8.36
C MET A 347 18.61 -4.88 9.00
N GLY A 348 18.34 -5.34 10.23
CA GLY A 348 19.20 -6.30 10.93
C GLY A 348 18.80 -7.77 10.69
N SER A 349 19.68 -8.65 11.11
CA SER A 349 19.52 -10.12 11.09
C SER A 349 18.36 -10.65 11.95
N ARG A 350 17.94 -9.86 12.96
CA ARG A 350 16.79 -10.16 13.81
C ARG A 350 15.95 -8.90 13.96
N LYS A 351 14.74 -8.92 13.41
CA LYS A 351 13.80 -7.79 13.42
C LYS A 351 12.88 -7.93 14.63
N GLY A 352 12.74 -6.88 15.44
CA GLY A 352 11.90 -6.96 16.63
C GLY A 352 11.38 -5.61 17.12
N PRO A 353 10.46 -5.61 18.12
CA PRO A 353 9.99 -4.39 18.75
C PRO A 353 11.18 -3.54 19.25
N PRO A 354 11.13 -2.21 19.08
CA PRO A 354 9.97 -1.42 18.69
C PRO A 354 9.75 -1.29 17.16
N PHE A 355 10.37 -2.12 16.31
CA PHE A 355 10.30 -2.05 14.85
C PHE A 355 10.64 -0.65 14.32
N ARG A 356 11.95 -0.39 14.21
CA ARG A 356 12.51 0.89 13.74
C ARG A 356 13.75 0.65 12.89
N PHE A 357 14.09 1.64 12.07
CA PHE A 357 15.33 1.67 11.31
C PHE A 357 16.51 2.10 12.20
N SER A 358 17.73 1.71 11.80
CA SER A 358 18.96 2.17 12.43
C SER A 358 19.32 3.57 11.93
N ASN A 359 20.25 4.26 12.59
CA ASN A 359 20.77 5.53 12.09
C ASN A 359 21.43 5.38 10.71
N CYS A 360 22.13 4.26 10.47
CA CYS A 360 22.74 4.00 9.17
C CYS A 360 21.67 3.89 8.08
N SER A 361 20.61 3.11 8.33
CA SER A 361 19.49 3.00 7.39
C SER A 361 18.85 4.37 7.08
N GLU A 362 18.62 5.22 8.09
CA GLU A 362 18.08 6.57 7.88
C GLU A 362 19.03 7.46 7.04
N GLN A 363 20.35 7.36 7.26
CA GLN A 363 21.35 8.09 6.47
C GLN A 363 21.40 7.63 5.01
N GLU A 364 21.33 6.32 4.77
CA GLU A 364 21.29 5.74 3.43
C GLU A 364 20.00 6.12 2.69
N MET A 365 18.86 6.17 3.39
CA MET A 365 17.60 6.66 2.82
C MET A 365 17.70 8.15 2.45
N GLN A 366 18.29 8.97 3.32
CA GLN A 366 18.50 10.39 3.03
C GLN A 366 19.45 10.60 1.83
N PHE A 367 20.52 9.82 1.75
CA PHE A 367 21.44 9.82 0.62
C PHE A 367 20.72 9.45 -0.68
N THR A 368 19.94 8.37 -0.66
CA THR A 368 19.19 7.87 -1.82
C THR A 368 18.12 8.86 -2.26
N LEU A 369 17.43 9.52 -1.32
CA LEU A 369 16.50 10.59 -1.67
C LEU A 369 17.22 11.69 -2.45
N ARG A 370 18.38 12.18 -2.00
CA ARG A 370 19.16 13.18 -2.75
C ARG A 370 19.55 12.69 -4.14
N LEU A 371 19.91 11.41 -4.24
CA LEU A 371 20.31 10.81 -5.50
C LEU A 371 19.15 10.74 -6.51
N ARG A 372 17.94 10.44 -6.02
CA ARG A 372 16.76 10.14 -6.85
C ARG A 372 15.73 11.27 -6.89
N TRP A 373 15.93 12.37 -6.16
CA TRP A 373 14.92 13.40 -5.95
C TRP A 373 14.35 13.98 -7.24
N LYS A 374 15.21 14.27 -8.22
CA LYS A 374 14.78 14.76 -9.54
C LYS A 374 13.80 13.82 -10.24
N ASP A 375 13.98 12.51 -10.11
CA ASP A 375 13.09 11.53 -10.72
C ASP A 375 11.81 11.33 -9.90
N CYS A 376 11.93 11.31 -8.57
CA CYS A 376 10.76 11.27 -7.67
C CYS A 376 9.90 12.53 -7.72
N ARG A 377 10.44 13.68 -8.14
CA ARG A 377 9.65 14.90 -8.30
C ARG A 377 8.74 14.83 -9.54
N LYS A 378 9.12 14.08 -10.58
CA LYS A 378 8.27 13.93 -11.78
C LYS A 378 6.95 13.25 -11.44
N THR A 379 7.00 12.21 -10.61
CA THR A 379 5.82 11.51 -10.10
C THR A 379 5.02 12.36 -9.11
N GLU A 380 5.62 13.37 -8.46
CA GLU A 380 4.88 14.42 -7.73
C GLU A 380 4.09 15.35 -8.66
N SER A 381 4.70 15.85 -9.75
CA SER A 381 4.12 16.85 -10.66
C SER A 381 3.17 16.31 -11.74
N ASP A 382 3.31 15.03 -12.13
CA ASP A 382 2.65 14.48 -13.34
C ASP A 382 1.17 14.08 -13.16
N TYR A 383 0.49 14.57 -12.11
CA TYR A 383 -0.94 14.35 -11.97
C TYR A 383 -1.70 15.64 -11.69
N ASN A 384 -1.73 16.51 -12.70
CA ASN A 384 -2.77 17.52 -12.75
C ASN A 384 -4.05 16.84 -13.28
N PHE A 385 -4.94 16.43 -12.37
CA PHE A 385 -6.23 15.82 -12.72
C PHE A 385 -7.02 16.71 -13.69
N PHE A 386 -6.82 18.02 -13.64
CA PHE A 386 -7.38 18.99 -14.59
C PHE A 386 -6.82 18.85 -16.01
N ASN A 387 -5.56 18.46 -16.20
CA ASN A 387 -5.00 18.21 -17.53
C ASN A 387 -5.53 16.90 -18.12
N VAL A 388 -5.65 15.83 -17.32
CA VAL A 388 -6.25 14.56 -17.78
C VAL A 388 -7.73 14.75 -18.07
N THR A 389 -8.47 15.48 -17.25
CA THR A 389 -9.88 15.84 -17.55
C THR A 389 -9.99 16.82 -18.70
N LYS A 390 -9.05 17.76 -18.91
CA LYS A 390 -9.01 18.60 -20.13
C LYS A 390 -8.75 17.79 -21.38
N GLU A 391 -7.81 16.85 -21.35
CA GLU A 391 -7.51 15.96 -22.47
C GLU A 391 -8.66 15.01 -22.75
N VAL A 392 -9.24 14.37 -21.74
CA VAL A 392 -10.43 13.51 -21.88
C VAL A 392 -11.62 14.32 -22.39
N ALA A 393 -11.82 15.52 -21.88
CA ALA A 393 -12.95 16.35 -22.27
C ALA A 393 -12.71 17.18 -23.55
N GLY A 394 -11.47 17.22 -24.05
CA GLY A 394 -11.10 17.70 -25.39
C GLY A 394 -10.95 16.57 -26.41
N SER A 395 -10.86 15.31 -25.95
CA SER A 395 -10.77 14.14 -26.80
C SER A 395 -12.16 13.67 -27.24
N ASN A 396 -12.29 13.32 -28.53
CA ASN A 396 -13.49 12.75 -29.12
C ASN A 396 -13.72 11.28 -28.68
N ILE A 397 -13.68 10.97 -27.37
CA ILE A 397 -14.01 9.63 -26.89
C ILE A 397 -15.53 9.44 -26.99
N THR A 398 -15.97 8.65 -27.96
CA THR A 398 -17.39 8.29 -28.07
C THR A 398 -17.74 7.15 -27.09
N PRO A 399 -19.03 6.97 -26.72
CA PRO A 399 -19.47 5.83 -25.92
C PRO A 399 -19.04 4.49 -26.52
N GLU A 400 -19.05 4.40 -27.85
CA GLU A 400 -18.64 3.21 -28.61
C GLU A 400 -17.14 2.95 -28.42
N MET A 401 -16.29 3.97 -28.57
CA MET A 401 -14.85 3.85 -28.33
C MET A 401 -14.55 3.44 -26.88
N TYR A 402 -15.29 4.01 -25.92
CA TYR A 402 -15.15 3.68 -24.51
C TYR A 402 -15.51 2.21 -24.23
N CYS A 403 -16.66 1.75 -24.72
CA CYS A 403 -17.09 0.35 -24.58
C CYS A 403 -16.23 -0.64 -25.36
N GLN A 404 -15.75 -0.27 -26.55
CA GLN A 404 -14.80 -1.07 -27.33
C GLN A 404 -13.45 -1.21 -26.63
N ARG A 405 -12.98 -0.18 -25.91
CA ARG A 405 -11.76 -0.29 -25.09
C ARG A 405 -11.96 -1.16 -23.86
N ILE A 406 -13.14 -1.13 -23.25
CA ILE A 406 -13.47 -1.94 -22.07
C ILE A 406 -13.64 -3.42 -22.43
N ASN A 407 -14.24 -3.72 -23.58
CA ASN A 407 -14.48 -5.12 -23.99
C ASN A 407 -14.55 -5.25 -25.52
N PRO A 408 -13.41 -5.22 -26.22
CA PRO A 408 -13.38 -5.18 -27.69
C PRO A 408 -13.97 -6.45 -28.33
N ALA A 409 -13.81 -7.61 -27.68
CA ALA A 409 -14.23 -8.90 -28.24
C ALA A 409 -15.74 -9.17 -28.13
N LEU A 410 -16.41 -8.58 -27.13
CA LEU A 410 -17.83 -8.82 -26.86
C LEU A 410 -18.72 -7.59 -27.12
N TYR A 411 -18.14 -6.44 -27.45
CA TYR A 411 -18.88 -5.20 -27.72
C TYR A 411 -19.88 -5.35 -28.89
N VAL A 412 -21.11 -4.88 -28.68
CA VAL A 412 -22.14 -4.77 -29.71
C VAL A 412 -22.58 -3.32 -29.89
N SER A 413 -22.95 -2.65 -28.80
CA SER A 413 -23.42 -1.26 -28.84
C SER A 413 -23.12 -0.54 -27.53
N ALA A 414 -23.03 0.79 -27.62
CA ALA A 414 -22.92 1.66 -26.47
C ALA A 414 -24.10 2.62 -26.44
N LYS A 415 -24.54 2.99 -25.24
CA LYS A 415 -25.49 4.09 -25.04
C LYS A 415 -24.96 5.00 -23.96
N ARG A 416 -24.85 6.28 -24.30
CA ARG A 416 -24.58 7.33 -23.31
C ARG A 416 -25.78 7.50 -22.39
N ASP A 417 -25.49 7.64 -21.12
CA ASP A 417 -26.39 8.07 -20.06
C ASP A 417 -25.75 9.24 -19.31
N ILE A 418 -26.49 9.92 -18.42
CA ILE A 418 -25.96 11.05 -17.65
C ILE A 418 -24.82 10.55 -16.75
N CYS A 419 -23.59 10.85 -17.13
CA CYS A 419 -22.37 10.41 -16.44
C CYS A 419 -22.18 8.92 -16.25
N PHE A 420 -22.83 8.14 -17.11
CA PHE A 420 -22.61 6.72 -17.28
C PHE A 420 -22.59 6.36 -18.76
N ILE A 421 -21.91 5.27 -19.09
CA ILE A 421 -21.90 4.67 -20.42
C ILE A 421 -22.34 3.21 -20.27
N ASN A 422 -23.44 2.88 -20.94
CA ASN A 422 -23.99 1.53 -20.97
C ASN A 422 -23.38 0.76 -22.14
N CYS A 423 -22.64 -0.30 -21.85
CA CYS A 423 -22.06 -1.18 -22.86
C CYS A 423 -22.89 -2.46 -22.98
N THR A 424 -23.35 -2.76 -24.19
CA THR A 424 -24.09 -3.98 -24.52
C THR A 424 -23.14 -4.99 -25.14
N ASN A 425 -23.19 -6.23 -24.65
CA ASN A 425 -22.37 -7.32 -25.18
C ASN A 425 -23.13 -8.23 -26.17
N LYS A 426 -22.43 -9.20 -26.77
CA LYS A 426 -22.99 -10.21 -27.71
C LYS A 426 -24.11 -11.08 -27.12
N GLU A 427 -24.20 -11.20 -25.81
CA GLU A 427 -25.28 -11.90 -25.10
C GLU A 427 -26.47 -10.97 -24.78
N ASN A 428 -26.50 -9.76 -25.35
CA ASN A 428 -27.48 -8.71 -25.05
C ASN A 428 -27.50 -8.26 -23.57
N LYS A 429 -26.44 -8.53 -22.80
CA LYS A 429 -26.30 -8.03 -21.42
C LYS A 429 -25.75 -6.61 -21.45
N VAL A 430 -26.45 -5.70 -20.76
CA VAL A 430 -26.04 -4.31 -20.60
C VAL A 430 -25.29 -4.16 -19.29
N LYS A 431 -24.06 -3.63 -19.36
CA LYS A 431 -23.27 -3.28 -18.19
C LYS A 431 -23.02 -1.77 -18.17
N ARG A 432 -23.38 -1.14 -17.05
CA ARG A 432 -23.28 0.30 -16.83
C ARG A 432 -21.93 0.63 -16.22
N TYR A 433 -21.20 1.53 -16.86
CA TYR A 433 -19.90 2.02 -16.40
C TYR A 433 -19.98 3.53 -16.14
N PRO A 434 -19.28 4.08 -15.14
CA PRO A 434 -19.15 5.52 -14.98
C PRO A 434 -18.53 6.14 -16.23
N ALA A 435 -19.03 7.29 -16.68
CA ALA A 435 -18.36 8.04 -17.73
C ALA A 435 -17.02 8.58 -17.19
N PRO A 436 -15.99 8.74 -18.04
CA PRO A 436 -14.74 9.37 -17.64
C PRO A 436 -14.96 10.74 -16.99
N PHE A 437 -14.07 11.14 -16.07
CA PHE A 437 -14.11 12.50 -15.53
C PHE A 437 -13.94 13.53 -16.65
N GLY A 438 -14.70 14.63 -16.59
CA GLY A 438 -14.73 15.64 -17.63
C GLY A 438 -15.59 15.27 -18.86
N TYR A 439 -16.15 14.05 -18.93
CA TYR A 439 -16.98 13.63 -20.06
C TYR A 439 -18.20 14.55 -20.24
N PRO A 440 -18.56 14.97 -21.46
CA PRO A 440 -19.71 15.83 -21.66
C PRO A 440 -20.99 15.16 -21.16
N CYS A 441 -21.79 15.85 -20.34
CA CYS A 441 -23.05 15.32 -19.82
C CYS A 441 -24.28 16.12 -20.25
N GLY A 442 -24.09 17.35 -20.77
CA GLY A 442 -25.14 18.16 -21.41
C GLY A 442 -25.06 19.63 -20.98
N ASN A 443 -25.58 20.56 -21.78
CA ASN A 443 -25.64 22.00 -21.45
C ASN A 443 -24.29 22.62 -21.01
N GLY A 444 -23.19 22.26 -21.68
CA GLY A 444 -21.84 22.73 -21.30
C GLY A 444 -21.25 22.09 -20.04
N LYS A 445 -22.04 21.30 -19.30
CA LYS A 445 -21.64 20.59 -18.08
C LYS A 445 -20.89 19.30 -18.38
N ARG A 446 -20.13 18.83 -17.39
CA ARG A 446 -19.25 17.67 -17.49
C ARG A 446 -19.40 16.74 -16.29
N CYS A 447 -18.96 15.50 -16.48
CA CYS A 447 -19.06 14.48 -15.46
C CYS A 447 -18.00 14.63 -14.38
N TRP A 448 -18.47 14.68 -13.14
CA TRP A 448 -17.67 14.82 -11.94
C TRP A 448 -18.26 13.90 -10.87
N TYR A 449 -17.50 12.89 -10.44
CA TYR A 449 -17.94 11.87 -9.47
C TYR A 449 -19.31 11.22 -9.78
N GLY A 450 -19.64 11.04 -11.06
CA GLY A 450 -20.92 10.47 -11.49
C GLY A 450 -22.09 11.48 -11.55
N ASN A 451 -21.85 12.75 -11.20
CA ASN A 451 -22.78 13.86 -11.36
C ASN A 451 -22.46 14.71 -12.58
N CYS A 452 -23.48 15.41 -13.10
CA CYS A 452 -23.33 16.31 -14.24
C CYS A 452 -23.28 17.77 -13.78
N GLU A 453 -22.07 18.33 -13.71
CA GLU A 453 -21.77 19.58 -13.02
C GLU A 453 -21.05 20.58 -13.94
N ASP A 454 -21.19 21.88 -13.64
CA ASP A 454 -20.48 22.92 -14.39
C ASP A 454 -19.09 23.11 -13.79
N ILE A 455 -18.10 22.42 -14.38
CA ILE A 455 -16.72 22.43 -13.90
C ILE A 455 -15.88 23.57 -14.52
N THR A 456 -16.49 24.53 -15.23
CA THR A 456 -15.74 25.64 -15.85
C THR A 456 -15.23 26.68 -14.86
N ASN A 457 -15.80 26.71 -13.64
CA ASN A 457 -15.40 27.61 -12.56
C ASN A 457 -14.63 26.92 -11.42
N GLU A 458 -14.45 25.59 -11.44
CA GLU A 458 -13.60 24.90 -10.47
C GLU A 458 -12.12 25.03 -10.89
N THR A 459 -11.56 26.23 -10.78
CA THR A 459 -10.12 26.47 -10.95
C THR A 459 -9.44 26.56 -9.59
N GLU A 460 -8.73 25.51 -9.21
CA GLU A 460 -7.58 25.47 -8.27
C GLU A 460 -7.71 26.14 -6.87
N SER A 461 -8.86 26.68 -6.45
CA SER A 461 -8.92 27.55 -5.27
C SER A 461 -10.15 27.44 -4.35
N ASP A 462 -11.14 26.59 -4.61
CA ASP A 462 -12.27 26.46 -3.68
C ASP A 462 -12.02 25.40 -2.59
N SER A 463 -11.23 25.84 -1.61
CA SER A 463 -11.40 25.63 -0.16
C SER A 463 -12.09 24.34 0.31
N CYS A 464 -11.33 23.39 0.86
CA CYS A 464 -11.22 23.22 2.32
C CYS A 464 -11.51 24.50 3.15
N VAL A 465 -12.77 24.93 3.22
CA VAL A 465 -13.31 25.76 4.31
C VAL A 465 -14.78 25.38 4.49
N GLY A 466 -15.12 24.82 5.65
CA GLY A 466 -16.47 24.44 6.04
C GLY A 466 -16.48 23.17 6.86
#